data_AF-A0ABD3E1E5-F1
#
_entry.id   AF-A0ABD3E1E5-F1
#
_cell.length_a   1.000
_cell.length_b   1.000
_cell.length_c   1.000
_cell.angle_alpha   90.00
_cell.angle_beta   90.00
_cell.angle_gamma   90.00
#
_symmetry.space_group_name_H-M   'P 1'
#
loop_
_entity.id
_entity.type
_entity.pdbx_description
1 polymer ?
#
loop_
_entity_poly.entity_id
_entity_poly.type
_entity_poly.pdbx_seq_one_letter_code
_entity_poly.pdbx_strand_id
1 'polypeptide(L)'
;MDVAGGSVAVPDLEPDEETHLGFVKVKDKKPGPDKSEKESSDDEDDEKHPSLVSRNGAYQIVRAMKAMNATQRNEVSALGFGLLLQLNAPKELPTKLCYWLADNFNPRTCDLILSDGDRLHVEAADVGVVLGLPSGNITMEQKTTSNLTEEFKRMFSNRHNNVTANSVIEKMLTHVHGGVWFRRLFLIAMSTCLMDVTSNGYVPRGLIGNFDNVDIARNLNWGTFVMQCLVDHTMAWQKTRDKYTGPIFFLLGLYVDRVEVFLRPVDRTIPTMIGWTSERLYDRQKTEIKHGGLGGGHVVERFALPGPLQREGAGVAQRTGAA
;
A
#
# COMPACT_ATOMS: atom_id res chain seq x y z
N MET A 1 51.78 23.09 -58.59
CA MET A 1 53.09 23.53 -59.14
C MET A 1 53.19 25.00 -58.78
N ASP A 2 54.05 25.53 -57.91
CA ASP A 2 55.16 25.04 -57.08
C ASP A 2 55.33 26.13 -55.97
N VAL A 3 55.29 25.78 -54.69
CA VAL A 3 56.40 25.74 -53.70
C VAL A 3 57.58 26.70 -53.93
N ALA A 4 57.77 27.66 -53.01
CA ALA A 4 59.03 28.17 -52.45
C ALA A 4 58.68 29.11 -51.27
N GLY A 5 59.10 28.92 -50.01
CA GLY A 5 60.48 29.01 -49.49
C GLY A 5 60.90 30.50 -49.49
N GLY A 6 60.79 31.29 -48.42
CA GLY A 6 61.47 31.20 -47.12
C GLY A 6 62.46 32.38 -47.00
N SER A 7 62.35 33.23 -45.98
CA SER A 7 63.44 34.13 -45.56
C SER A 7 63.30 34.55 -44.10
N VAL A 8 64.43 34.49 -43.40
CA VAL A 8 64.63 34.75 -41.97
C VAL A 8 65.32 36.11 -41.82
N ALA A 9 64.94 36.90 -40.82
CA ALA A 9 65.75 37.96 -40.25
C ALA A 9 65.54 38.02 -38.73
N VAL A 10 66.61 38.39 -38.02
CA VAL A 10 66.96 38.11 -36.62
C VAL A 10 66.66 39.35 -35.72
N PRO A 11 67.10 39.42 -34.44
CA PRO A 11 66.29 39.44 -33.22
C PRO A 11 66.18 40.85 -32.58
N ASP A 12 65.38 41.02 -31.52
CA ASP A 12 65.68 42.03 -30.50
C ASP A 12 65.16 41.61 -29.11
N LEU A 13 66.15 41.29 -28.26
CA LEU A 13 66.32 41.60 -26.82
C LEU A 13 65.13 41.48 -25.84
N GLU A 14 65.28 40.54 -24.89
CA GLU A 14 64.58 40.51 -23.59
C GLU A 14 64.93 41.75 -22.72
N PRO A 15 64.12 42.09 -21.71
CA PRO A 15 64.32 41.48 -20.39
C PRO A 15 63.03 41.13 -19.61
N ASP A 16 63.07 39.92 -19.05
CA ASP A 16 62.92 39.56 -17.63
C ASP A 16 61.68 39.95 -16.79
N GLU A 17 61.02 38.87 -16.38
CA GLU A 17 60.51 38.55 -15.04
C GLU A 17 59.54 39.50 -14.32
N GLU A 18 58.26 39.10 -14.29
CA GLU A 18 57.48 39.15 -13.05
C GLU A 18 56.58 37.91 -12.91
N THR A 19 56.86 37.13 -11.88
CA THR A 19 56.23 35.84 -11.57
C THR A 19 54.87 36.04 -10.88
N HIS A 20 53.77 35.83 -11.61
CA HIS A 20 52.44 35.74 -10.99
C HIS A 20 52.18 34.34 -10.44
N LEU A 21 52.39 34.19 -9.12
CA LEU A 21 51.92 33.06 -8.31
C LEU A 21 50.38 33.00 -8.33
N GLY A 22 49.83 32.10 -9.13
CA GLY A 22 48.41 31.71 -9.08
C GLY A 22 48.13 30.82 -7.87
N PHE A 23 47.33 31.32 -6.93
CA PHE A 23 46.77 30.53 -5.83
C PHE A 23 45.81 29.45 -6.37
N VAL A 24 46.24 28.19 -6.35
CA VAL A 24 45.34 27.03 -6.53
C VAL A 24 44.55 26.84 -5.23
N LYS A 25 43.22 27.04 -5.29
CA LYS A 25 42.30 26.65 -4.22
C LYS A 25 42.26 25.12 -4.12
N VAL A 26 43.00 24.55 -3.18
CA VAL A 26 42.82 23.15 -2.75
C VAL A 26 41.46 23.06 -2.04
N LYS A 27 40.52 22.30 -2.62
CA LYS A 27 39.31 21.89 -1.92
C LYS A 27 39.66 20.70 -1.05
N ASP A 28 39.69 20.91 0.26
CA ASP A 28 39.70 19.82 1.24
C ASP A 28 38.40 19.02 1.09
N LYS A 29 38.49 17.88 0.40
CA LYS A 29 37.48 16.82 0.45
C LYS A 29 37.54 16.23 1.85
N LYS A 30 36.59 16.57 2.71
CA LYS A 30 36.25 15.67 3.83
C LYS A 30 35.84 14.33 3.22
N PRO A 31 36.39 13.18 3.66
CA PRO A 31 35.94 11.89 3.19
C PRO A 31 34.48 11.72 3.61
N GLY A 32 33.58 11.59 2.62
CA GLY A 32 32.26 11.02 2.86
C GLY A 32 32.41 9.52 3.11
N PRO A 33 31.42 8.87 3.76
CA PRO A 33 31.48 7.44 4.02
C PRO A 33 31.72 6.68 2.72
N ASP A 34 32.59 5.67 2.76
CA ASP A 34 33.03 4.92 1.60
C ASP A 34 31.83 4.17 0.99
N LYS A 35 31.71 4.17 -0.34
CA LYS A 35 30.55 3.56 -1.01
C LYS A 35 30.51 2.04 -0.79
N SER A 36 31.67 1.42 -0.64
CA SER A 36 31.85 0.00 -0.33
C SER A 36 31.36 -0.37 1.07
N GLU A 37 31.61 0.48 2.08
CA GLU A 37 31.11 0.29 3.45
C GLU A 37 29.59 0.44 3.52
N LYS A 38 29.01 1.34 2.71
CA LYS A 38 27.57 1.54 2.66
C LYS A 38 26.84 0.40 1.95
N GLU A 39 27.36 -0.07 0.82
CA GLU A 39 26.82 -1.24 0.10
C GLU A 39 26.92 -2.52 0.95
N SER A 40 28.07 -2.77 1.60
CA SER A 40 28.21 -3.93 2.51
C SER A 40 27.31 -3.84 3.75
N SER A 41 27.12 -2.65 4.34
CA SER A 41 26.20 -2.48 5.47
C SER A 41 24.73 -2.63 5.07
N ASP A 42 24.36 -2.17 3.86
CA ASP A 42 22.99 -2.27 3.36
C ASP A 42 22.64 -3.74 3.02
N ASP A 43 23.60 -4.50 2.46
CA ASP A 43 23.46 -5.93 2.19
C ASP A 43 23.34 -6.78 3.47
N GLU A 44 24.16 -6.52 4.50
CA GLU A 44 24.06 -7.20 5.81
C GLU A 44 22.72 -6.89 6.52
N ASP A 45 22.26 -5.63 6.47
CA ASP A 45 20.97 -5.22 7.02
C ASP A 45 19.77 -5.79 6.26
N ASP A 46 19.91 -6.08 4.96
CA ASP A 46 18.89 -6.73 4.13
C ASP A 46 18.88 -8.26 4.28
N GLU A 47 20.03 -8.89 4.50
CA GLU A 47 20.11 -10.31 4.88
C GLU A 47 19.38 -10.57 6.21
N LYS A 48 19.57 -9.67 7.19
CA LYS A 48 18.92 -9.79 8.50
C LYS A 48 17.44 -9.38 8.46
N HIS A 49 17.09 -8.43 7.61
CA HIS A 49 15.75 -7.86 7.51
C HIS A 49 15.33 -7.63 6.04
N PRO A 50 14.84 -8.68 5.35
CA PRO A 50 14.47 -8.60 3.94
C PRO A 50 13.32 -7.62 3.70
N SER A 51 13.30 -7.01 2.51
CA SER A 51 12.27 -6.05 2.09
C SER A 51 11.16 -6.70 1.26
N LEU A 52 9.90 -6.36 1.56
CA LEU A 52 8.76 -6.85 0.79
C LEU A 52 8.64 -6.17 -0.57
N VAL A 53 8.67 -6.96 -1.64
CA VAL A 53 8.33 -6.50 -2.98
C VAL A 53 6.81 -6.52 -3.16
N SER A 54 6.17 -5.36 -3.19
CA SER A 54 4.71 -5.23 -3.38
C SER A 54 4.34 -3.99 -4.19
N ARG A 55 3.07 -3.89 -4.63
CA ARG A 55 2.54 -2.63 -5.19
C ARG A 55 1.90 -1.81 -4.07
N ASN A 56 2.20 -0.52 -4.01
CA ASN A 56 1.50 0.39 -3.12
C ASN A 56 0.18 0.90 -3.75
N GLY A 57 -0.82 0.01 -3.87
CA GLY A 57 -2.13 0.33 -4.41
C GLY A 57 -2.91 1.33 -3.53
N ALA A 58 -2.79 1.21 -2.20
CA ALA A 58 -3.42 2.12 -1.25
C ALA A 58 -3.07 3.59 -1.51
N TYR A 59 -1.80 3.90 -1.79
CA TYR A 59 -1.39 5.25 -2.15
C TYR A 59 -2.07 5.76 -3.43
N GLN A 60 -2.25 4.91 -4.44
CA GLN A 60 -2.90 5.30 -5.71
C GLN A 60 -4.35 5.70 -5.49
N ILE A 61 -5.13 4.89 -4.77
CA ILE A 61 -6.54 5.19 -4.52
C ILE A 61 -6.71 6.38 -3.56
N VAL A 62 -5.88 6.52 -2.53
CA VAL A 62 -5.92 7.69 -1.64
C VAL A 62 -5.59 8.98 -2.39
N ARG A 63 -4.59 8.95 -3.29
CA ARG A 63 -4.29 10.09 -4.16
C ARG A 63 -5.48 10.44 -5.06
N ALA A 64 -6.16 9.44 -5.61
CA ALA A 64 -7.37 9.64 -6.41
C ALA A 64 -8.50 10.27 -5.59
N MET A 65 -8.76 9.78 -4.38
CA MET A 65 -9.79 10.33 -3.48
C MET A 65 -9.52 11.80 -3.07
N LYS A 66 -8.24 12.20 -2.99
CA LYS A 66 -7.84 13.60 -2.78
C LYS A 66 -8.07 14.49 -4.01
N ALA A 67 -8.10 13.90 -5.22
CA ALA A 67 -8.35 14.61 -6.47
C ALA A 67 -9.84 14.68 -6.87
N MET A 68 -10.72 13.95 -6.17
CA MET A 68 -12.16 13.97 -6.44
C MET A 68 -12.79 15.33 -6.13
N ASN A 69 -13.74 15.74 -6.95
CA ASN A 69 -14.57 16.92 -6.67
C ASN A 69 -15.67 16.61 -5.63
N ALA A 70 -16.42 17.64 -5.22
CA ALA A 70 -17.48 17.50 -4.21
C ALA A 70 -18.55 16.49 -4.61
N THR A 71 -19.00 16.50 -5.88
CA THR A 71 -20.00 15.54 -6.39
C THR A 71 -19.52 14.10 -6.28
N GLN A 72 -18.30 13.82 -6.72
CA GLN A 72 -17.68 12.50 -6.64
C GLN A 72 -17.51 12.03 -5.19
N ARG A 73 -17.10 12.91 -4.27
CA ARG A 73 -16.99 12.57 -2.84
C ARG A 73 -18.35 12.30 -2.20
N ASN A 74 -19.39 13.01 -2.60
CA ASN A 74 -20.75 12.78 -2.15
C ASN A 74 -21.27 11.41 -2.62
N GLU A 75 -20.97 11.01 -3.86
CA GLU A 75 -21.30 9.68 -4.39
C GLU A 75 -20.63 8.55 -3.60
N VAL A 76 -19.33 8.70 -3.29
CA VAL A 76 -18.60 7.74 -2.43
C VAL A 76 -19.22 7.64 -1.04
N SER A 77 -19.62 8.77 -0.46
CA SER A 77 -20.28 8.81 0.85
C SER A 77 -21.66 8.15 0.81
N ALA A 78 -22.45 8.41 -0.25
CA ALA A 78 -23.76 7.81 -0.46
C ALA A 78 -23.66 6.28 -0.59
N LEU A 79 -22.61 5.77 -1.23
CA LEU A 79 -22.30 4.34 -1.30
C LEU A 79 -21.95 3.70 0.06
N GLY A 80 -21.73 4.49 1.13
CA GLY A 80 -21.35 4.00 2.45
C GLY A 80 -19.84 4.01 2.74
N PHE A 81 -19.02 4.62 1.87
CA PHE A 81 -17.55 4.66 2.01
C PHE A 81 -17.05 6.04 2.44
N GLY A 82 -17.87 6.78 3.21
CA GLY A 82 -17.51 8.13 3.68
C GLY A 82 -16.29 8.16 4.61
N LEU A 83 -16.12 7.13 5.45
CA LEU A 83 -14.93 7.00 6.32
C LEU A 83 -13.66 6.73 5.51
N LEU A 84 -13.75 5.91 4.45
CA LEU A 84 -12.65 5.63 3.53
C LEU A 84 -12.04 6.92 2.93
N LEU A 85 -12.86 7.94 2.68
CA LEU A 85 -12.40 9.23 2.15
C LEU A 85 -11.44 10.00 3.09
N GLN A 86 -11.35 9.57 4.36
CA GLN A 86 -10.43 10.13 5.35
C GLN A 86 -9.11 9.34 5.43
N LEU A 87 -9.00 8.20 4.76
CA LEU A 87 -7.77 7.41 4.75
C LEU A 87 -6.58 8.25 4.31
N ASN A 88 -5.51 8.14 5.09
CA ASN A 88 -4.18 8.48 4.62
C ASN A 88 -3.47 7.18 4.21
N ALA A 89 -2.67 7.26 3.14
CA ALA A 89 -1.80 6.17 2.73
C ALA A 89 -0.39 6.72 2.47
N PRO A 90 0.65 6.09 3.03
CA PRO A 90 2.02 6.52 2.86
C PRO A 90 2.44 6.31 1.40
N LYS A 91 3.25 7.21 0.84
CA LYS A 91 3.80 7.04 -0.52
C LYS A 91 4.75 5.85 -0.59
N GLU A 92 5.52 5.68 0.47
CA GLU A 92 6.51 4.61 0.66
C GLU A 92 6.13 3.81 1.91
N LEU A 93 6.10 2.49 1.77
CA LEU A 93 5.77 1.56 2.86
C LEU A 93 7.07 1.14 3.58
N PRO A 94 7.02 0.89 4.90
CA PRO A 94 8.14 0.29 5.63
C PRO A 94 8.34 -1.16 5.18
N THR A 95 9.13 -1.38 4.12
CA THR A 95 9.21 -2.67 3.41
C THR A 95 9.71 -3.82 4.25
N LYS A 96 10.61 -3.59 5.21
CA LYS A 96 11.14 -4.63 6.12
C LYS A 96 10.07 -5.07 7.13
N LEU A 97 9.33 -4.11 7.70
CA LEU A 97 8.16 -4.40 8.54
C LEU A 97 7.08 -5.11 7.74
N CYS A 98 6.75 -4.64 6.55
CA CYS A 98 5.79 -5.30 5.67
C CYS A 98 6.19 -6.74 5.33
N TYR A 99 7.48 -7.02 5.13
CA TYR A 99 7.96 -8.38 4.91
C TYR A 99 7.69 -9.24 6.13
N TRP A 100 8.13 -8.76 7.30
CA TRP A 100 7.96 -9.47 8.55
C TRP A 100 6.48 -9.77 8.83
N LEU A 101 5.59 -8.82 8.57
CA LEU A 101 4.14 -9.02 8.71
C LEU A 101 3.61 -10.15 7.81
N ALA A 102 3.98 -10.14 6.53
CA ALA A 102 3.53 -11.17 5.59
C ALA A 102 4.14 -12.55 5.92
N ASP A 103 5.36 -12.57 6.45
CA ASP A 103 6.05 -13.81 6.82
C ASP A 103 5.49 -14.44 8.11
N ASN A 104 5.14 -13.60 9.09
CA ASN A 104 4.66 -14.04 10.41
C ASN A 104 3.13 -14.17 10.52
N PHE A 105 2.40 -13.80 9.47
CA PHE A 105 0.97 -14.08 9.38
C PHE A 105 0.74 -15.55 9.06
N ASN A 106 0.00 -16.24 9.93
CA ASN A 106 -0.41 -17.62 9.72
C ASN A 106 -1.79 -17.66 9.06
N PRO A 107 -1.88 -17.99 7.76
CA PRO A 107 -3.14 -17.96 7.03
C PRO A 107 -4.12 -19.08 7.42
N ARG A 108 -3.70 -20.08 8.21
CA ARG A 108 -4.61 -21.13 8.71
C ARG A 108 -5.34 -20.71 9.98
N THR A 109 -4.66 -19.97 10.86
CA THR A 109 -5.26 -19.51 12.12
C THR A 109 -5.74 -18.06 12.06
N CYS A 110 -5.39 -17.33 11.00
CA CYS A 110 -5.58 -15.88 10.89
C CYS A 110 -4.90 -15.12 12.04
N ASP A 111 -3.80 -15.65 12.57
CA ASP A 111 -3.01 -15.01 13.61
C ASP A 111 -1.75 -14.41 13.00
N LEU A 112 -1.42 -13.18 13.39
CA LEU A 112 -0.05 -12.67 13.28
C LEU A 112 0.70 -13.08 14.56
N ILE A 113 1.74 -13.90 14.41
CA ILE A 113 2.56 -14.39 15.52
C ILE A 113 3.65 -13.36 15.82
N LEU A 114 3.66 -12.81 17.03
CA LEU A 114 4.65 -11.85 17.49
C LEU A 114 5.97 -12.55 17.86
N SER A 115 7.04 -11.77 18.01
CA SER A 115 8.39 -12.30 18.26
C SER A 115 8.52 -13.05 19.60
N ASP A 116 7.67 -12.74 20.58
CA ASP A 116 7.60 -13.38 21.88
C ASP A 116 6.62 -14.58 21.92
N GLY A 117 5.96 -14.87 20.79
CA GLY A 117 4.97 -15.93 20.65
C GLY A 117 3.53 -15.50 20.97
N ASP A 118 3.30 -14.25 21.37
CA ASP A 118 1.93 -13.71 21.51
C ASP A 118 1.23 -13.64 20.14
N ARG A 119 -0.10 -13.60 20.16
CA ARG A 119 -0.92 -13.75 18.95
C ARG A 119 -1.87 -12.58 18.77
N LEU A 120 -1.70 -11.87 17.66
CA LEU A 120 -2.70 -10.93 17.17
C LEU A 120 -3.65 -11.64 16.23
N HIS A 121 -4.81 -12.07 16.75
CA HIS A 121 -5.86 -12.66 15.93
C HIS A 121 -6.52 -11.59 15.04
N VAL A 122 -6.61 -11.87 13.74
CA VAL A 122 -7.17 -10.97 12.73
C VAL A 122 -8.60 -11.39 12.40
N GLU A 123 -9.55 -10.48 12.56
CA GLU A 123 -10.98 -10.72 12.30
C GLU A 123 -11.53 -9.81 11.19
N ALA A 124 -12.64 -10.23 10.58
CA ALA A 124 -13.34 -9.45 9.56
C ALA A 124 -13.78 -8.06 10.07
N ALA A 125 -14.08 -7.92 11.37
CA ALA A 125 -14.44 -6.64 11.98
C ALA A 125 -13.26 -5.65 12.01
N ASP A 126 -12.02 -6.14 12.09
CA ASP A 126 -10.82 -5.30 12.10
C ASP A 126 -10.67 -4.55 10.77
N VAL A 127 -11.17 -5.10 9.65
CA VAL A 127 -11.16 -4.46 8.33
C VAL A 127 -11.96 -3.15 8.34
N GLY A 128 -13.11 -3.14 9.00
CA GLY A 128 -13.95 -1.94 9.13
C GLY A 128 -13.26 -0.83 9.95
N VAL A 129 -12.55 -1.22 11.02
CA VAL A 129 -11.77 -0.29 11.86
C VAL A 129 -10.58 0.28 11.09
N VAL A 130 -9.79 -0.58 10.43
CA VAL A 130 -8.54 -0.19 9.79
C VAL A 130 -8.77 0.63 8.53
N LEU A 131 -9.70 0.19 7.67
CA LEU A 131 -9.95 0.80 6.37
C LEU A 131 -11.16 1.75 6.35
N GLY A 132 -12.07 1.67 7.31
CA GLY A 132 -13.34 2.41 7.26
C GLY A 132 -14.31 1.86 6.21
N LEU A 133 -14.24 0.55 5.95
CA LEU A 133 -15.16 -0.14 5.05
C LEU A 133 -16.47 -0.49 5.78
N PRO A 134 -17.61 -0.48 5.09
CA PRO A 134 -18.87 -0.89 5.68
C PRO A 134 -18.88 -2.39 5.99
N SER A 135 -19.61 -2.76 7.03
CA SER A 135 -19.83 -4.15 7.44
C SER A 135 -21.22 -4.59 6.96
N GLY A 136 -21.26 -5.36 5.88
CA GLY A 136 -22.48 -5.97 5.37
C GLY A 136 -22.46 -7.49 5.47
N ASN A 137 -23.58 -8.12 5.13
CA ASN A 137 -23.77 -9.58 5.23
C ASN A 137 -23.94 -10.27 3.88
N ILE A 138 -23.91 -9.54 2.77
CA ILE A 138 -24.01 -10.10 1.42
C ILE A 138 -22.63 -10.60 0.97
N THR A 139 -22.49 -11.90 0.76
CA THR A 139 -21.24 -12.51 0.29
C THR A 139 -20.85 -11.98 -1.09
N MET A 140 -19.58 -11.58 -1.23
CA MET A 140 -18.99 -11.29 -2.53
C MET A 140 -18.58 -12.60 -3.20
N GLU A 141 -18.92 -12.73 -4.48
CA GLU A 141 -18.64 -13.93 -5.27
C GLU A 141 -17.56 -13.65 -6.31
N GLN A 142 -16.66 -14.60 -6.57
CA GLN A 142 -15.75 -14.48 -7.71
C GLN A 142 -16.49 -14.84 -9.01
N LYS A 143 -17.27 -13.89 -9.53
CA LYS A 143 -18.02 -14.05 -10.78
C LYS A 143 -17.13 -13.77 -11.98
N THR A 144 -16.84 -14.81 -12.77
CA THR A 144 -15.96 -14.69 -13.94
C THR A 144 -16.62 -13.98 -15.13
N THR A 145 -17.95 -13.97 -15.19
CA THR A 145 -18.73 -13.32 -16.25
C THR A 145 -19.95 -12.59 -15.67
N SER A 146 -20.21 -11.40 -16.18
CA SER A 146 -21.39 -10.57 -15.88
C SER A 146 -21.61 -9.57 -17.02
N ASN A 147 -22.78 -8.94 -17.06
CA ASN A 147 -23.04 -7.88 -18.03
C ASN A 147 -22.05 -6.73 -17.85
N LEU A 148 -21.79 -6.31 -16.60
CA LEU A 148 -20.78 -5.29 -16.32
C LEU A 148 -19.37 -5.70 -16.78
N THR A 149 -19.00 -6.97 -16.70
CA THR A 149 -17.69 -7.44 -17.19
C THR A 149 -17.52 -7.12 -18.69
N GLU A 150 -18.56 -7.33 -19.50
CA GLU A 150 -18.52 -7.02 -20.93
C GLU A 150 -18.58 -5.52 -21.22
N GLU A 151 -19.40 -4.76 -20.48
CA GLU A 151 -19.41 -3.29 -20.58
C GLU A 151 -18.05 -2.67 -20.21
N PHE A 152 -17.42 -3.20 -19.16
CA PHE A 152 -16.09 -2.77 -18.71
C PHE A 152 -15.03 -3.06 -19.77
N LYS A 153 -15.02 -4.26 -20.38
CA LYS A 153 -14.10 -4.57 -21.49
C LYS A 153 -14.27 -3.62 -22.68
N ARG A 154 -15.52 -3.31 -23.05
CA ARG A 154 -15.84 -2.36 -24.12
C ARG A 154 -15.36 -0.95 -23.79
N MET A 155 -15.50 -0.52 -22.52
CA MET A 155 -15.03 0.80 -22.06
C MET A 155 -13.52 1.00 -22.25
N PHE A 156 -12.72 -0.06 -22.11
CA PHE A 156 -11.26 -0.02 -22.28
C PHE A 156 -10.80 -0.60 -23.63
N SER A 157 -11.68 -0.64 -24.63
CA SER A 157 -11.38 -0.94 -26.04
C SER A 157 -10.59 -2.23 -26.26
N ASN A 158 -11.02 -3.35 -25.65
CA ASN A 158 -10.44 -4.68 -25.88
C ASN A 158 -8.93 -4.81 -25.56
N ARG A 159 -8.37 -4.02 -24.64
CA ARG A 159 -7.05 -4.30 -24.07
C ARG A 159 -7.08 -5.64 -23.33
N HIS A 160 -6.86 -6.75 -24.05
CA HIS A 160 -6.84 -8.16 -23.63
C HIS A 160 -6.81 -8.45 -22.11
N ASN A 161 -7.88 -8.10 -21.38
CA ASN A 161 -7.95 -8.21 -19.91
C ASN A 161 -6.78 -7.55 -19.12
N ASN A 162 -6.10 -6.56 -19.70
CA ASN A 162 -4.89 -5.93 -19.15
C ASN A 162 -5.16 -4.53 -18.58
N VAL A 163 -6.35 -4.31 -18.01
CA VAL A 163 -6.73 -3.01 -17.45
C VAL A 163 -6.10 -2.86 -16.08
N THR A 164 -5.24 -1.86 -15.90
CA THR A 164 -4.57 -1.57 -14.62
C THR A 164 -5.48 -0.75 -13.69
N ALA A 165 -5.22 -0.82 -12.38
CA ALA A 165 -5.90 0.04 -11.40
C ALA A 165 -5.78 1.53 -11.73
N ASN A 166 -4.61 1.98 -12.19
CA ASN A 166 -4.41 3.38 -12.61
C ASN A 166 -5.30 3.75 -13.80
N SER A 167 -5.45 2.89 -14.80
CA SER A 167 -6.35 3.14 -15.93
C SER A 167 -7.82 3.27 -15.48
N VAL A 168 -8.24 2.47 -14.48
CA VAL A 168 -9.56 2.60 -13.88
C VAL A 168 -9.69 3.93 -13.13
N ILE A 169 -8.69 4.32 -12.34
CA ILE A 169 -8.67 5.58 -11.59
C ILE A 169 -8.75 6.79 -12.55
N GLU A 170 -7.95 6.81 -13.61
CA GLU A 170 -7.96 7.87 -14.61
C GLU A 170 -9.35 8.01 -15.23
N LYS A 171 -9.94 6.88 -15.64
CA LYS A 171 -11.30 6.86 -16.20
C LYS A 171 -12.35 7.32 -15.19
N MET A 172 -12.28 6.84 -13.95
CA MET A 172 -13.17 7.22 -12.84
C MET A 172 -13.20 8.73 -12.66
N LEU A 173 -12.04 9.39 -12.65
CA LEU A 173 -11.93 10.83 -12.44
C LEU A 173 -12.56 11.67 -13.58
N THR A 174 -12.67 11.11 -14.79
CA THR A 174 -13.37 11.78 -15.90
C THR A 174 -14.89 11.91 -15.69
N HIS A 175 -15.48 11.09 -14.82
CA HIS A 175 -16.90 11.17 -14.48
C HIS A 175 -17.16 12.26 -13.43
N VAL A 176 -16.95 13.52 -13.82
CA VAL A 176 -17.01 14.69 -12.91
C VAL A 176 -18.39 14.94 -12.31
N HIS A 177 -19.45 14.48 -12.97
CA HIS A 177 -20.83 14.59 -12.50
C HIS A 177 -21.30 13.37 -11.68
N GLY A 178 -20.39 12.43 -11.36
CA GLY A 178 -20.75 11.21 -10.64
C GLY A 178 -21.49 10.20 -11.52
N GLY A 179 -22.54 9.59 -10.96
CA GLY A 179 -23.37 8.59 -11.63
C GLY A 179 -22.88 7.15 -11.50
N VAL A 180 -23.65 6.22 -12.07
CA VAL A 180 -23.45 4.77 -11.92
C VAL A 180 -22.05 4.32 -12.36
N TRP A 181 -21.52 4.88 -13.45
CA TRP A 181 -20.17 4.54 -13.92
C TRP A 181 -19.06 5.05 -12.99
N PHE A 182 -19.21 6.24 -12.41
CA PHE A 182 -18.30 6.70 -11.37
C PHE A 182 -18.29 5.71 -10.19
N ARG A 183 -19.48 5.34 -9.69
CA ARG A 183 -19.64 4.39 -8.58
C ARG A 183 -19.00 3.02 -8.87
N ARG A 184 -19.26 2.45 -10.06
CA ARG A 184 -18.67 1.18 -10.50
C ARG A 184 -17.15 1.25 -10.57
N LEU A 185 -16.60 2.27 -11.23
CA LEU A 185 -15.15 2.42 -11.37
C LEU A 185 -14.48 2.68 -10.01
N PHE A 186 -15.12 3.42 -9.12
CA PHE A 186 -14.65 3.61 -7.75
C PHE A 186 -14.56 2.28 -6.99
N LEU A 187 -15.63 1.47 -6.98
CA LEU A 187 -15.65 0.16 -6.31
C LEU A 187 -14.58 -0.78 -6.88
N ILE A 188 -14.43 -0.81 -8.21
CA ILE A 188 -13.39 -1.61 -8.88
C ILE A 188 -11.99 -1.13 -8.49
N ALA A 189 -11.72 0.18 -8.58
CA ALA A 189 -10.41 0.75 -8.26
C ALA A 189 -10.04 0.54 -6.78
N MET A 190 -10.98 0.81 -5.87
CA MET A 190 -10.80 0.66 -4.43
C MET A 190 -10.50 -0.79 -4.05
N SER A 191 -11.29 -1.73 -4.56
CA SER A 191 -11.08 -3.15 -4.28
C SER A 191 -9.76 -3.66 -4.88
N THR A 192 -9.41 -3.21 -6.09
CA THR A 192 -8.12 -3.59 -6.72
C THR A 192 -6.92 -3.03 -5.98
N CYS A 193 -7.03 -1.81 -5.43
CA CYS A 193 -5.93 -1.12 -4.77
C CYS A 193 -5.72 -1.55 -3.31
N LEU A 194 -6.79 -1.94 -2.60
CA LEU A 194 -6.74 -2.22 -1.16
C LEU A 194 -6.82 -3.71 -0.82
N MET A 195 -7.31 -4.56 -1.73
CA MET A 195 -7.74 -5.93 -1.40
C MET A 195 -7.03 -6.97 -2.27
N ASP A 196 -7.37 -7.00 -3.56
CA ASP A 196 -6.95 -8.02 -4.51
C ASP A 196 -6.35 -7.35 -5.74
N VAL A 197 -5.05 -7.54 -5.94
CA VAL A 197 -4.37 -7.15 -7.17
C VAL A 197 -3.73 -8.38 -7.80
N THR A 198 -3.87 -8.52 -9.12
CA THR A 198 -3.14 -9.57 -9.81
C THR A 198 -1.62 -9.29 -9.78
N SER A 199 -0.80 -10.33 -9.95
CA SER A 199 0.66 -10.21 -9.98
C SER A 199 1.17 -9.25 -11.05
N ASN A 200 0.44 -9.08 -12.16
CA ASN A 200 0.71 -8.12 -13.23
C ASN A 200 0.10 -6.72 -13.01
N GLY A 201 -0.71 -6.50 -11.97
CA GLY A 201 -1.27 -5.19 -11.62
C GLY A 201 -2.59 -4.85 -12.32
N TYR A 202 -3.23 -5.86 -12.89
CA TYR A 202 -4.52 -5.75 -13.56
C TYR A 202 -5.67 -5.95 -12.58
N VAL A 203 -6.84 -5.47 -12.97
CA VAL A 203 -8.08 -5.69 -12.23
C VAL A 203 -8.43 -7.19 -12.23
N PRO A 204 -8.65 -7.81 -11.05
CA PRO A 204 -9.14 -9.18 -10.97
C PRO A 204 -10.50 -9.32 -11.65
N ARG A 205 -10.64 -10.27 -12.59
CA ARG A 205 -11.90 -10.43 -13.34
C ARG A 205 -13.08 -10.84 -12.45
N GLY A 206 -12.82 -11.68 -11.45
CA GLY A 206 -13.83 -12.18 -10.50
C GLY A 206 -14.48 -11.08 -9.66
N LEU A 207 -13.83 -9.93 -9.55
CA LEU A 207 -14.27 -8.80 -8.75
C LEU A 207 -15.40 -8.00 -9.43
N ILE A 208 -15.30 -7.80 -10.75
CA ILE A 208 -16.11 -6.82 -11.49
C ILE A 208 -17.62 -7.11 -11.39
N GLY A 209 -18.00 -8.39 -11.48
CA GLY A 209 -19.41 -8.79 -11.46
C GLY A 209 -20.15 -8.50 -10.15
N ASN A 210 -19.43 -8.23 -9.05
CA ASN A 210 -20.05 -7.85 -7.79
C ASN A 210 -20.64 -6.43 -7.81
N PHE A 211 -20.31 -5.62 -8.83
CA PHE A 211 -20.70 -4.20 -8.90
C PHE A 211 -21.72 -3.89 -10.00
N ASP A 212 -22.40 -4.92 -10.53
CA ASP A 212 -23.53 -4.74 -11.46
C ASP A 212 -24.58 -3.79 -10.85
N ASN A 213 -25.00 -4.08 -9.62
CA ASN A 213 -25.84 -3.22 -8.79
C ASN A 213 -24.95 -2.51 -7.75
N VAL A 214 -24.76 -1.20 -7.90
CA VAL A 214 -23.93 -0.42 -6.97
C VAL A 214 -24.63 -0.11 -5.65
N ASP A 215 -25.96 -0.22 -5.59
CA ASP A 215 -26.72 0.16 -4.39
C ASP A 215 -26.58 -0.88 -3.26
N ILE A 216 -26.21 -2.12 -3.60
CA ILE A 216 -25.89 -3.15 -2.60
C ILE A 216 -24.48 -3.02 -2.02
N ALA A 217 -23.63 -2.13 -2.56
CA ALA A 217 -22.21 -2.09 -2.21
C ALA A 217 -21.96 -1.94 -0.70
N ARG A 218 -22.77 -1.14 0.02
CA ARG A 218 -22.66 -1.03 1.48
C ARG A 218 -23.02 -2.29 2.26
N ASN A 219 -23.83 -3.16 1.66
CA ASN A 219 -24.33 -4.38 2.29
C ASN A 219 -23.45 -5.59 1.95
N LEU A 220 -22.42 -5.43 1.09
CA LEU A 220 -21.43 -6.47 0.83
C LEU A 220 -20.58 -6.73 2.08
N ASN A 221 -20.20 -7.99 2.28
CA ASN A 221 -19.31 -8.40 3.36
C ASN A 221 -17.84 -8.17 2.98
N TRP A 222 -17.45 -6.90 3.02
CA TRP A 222 -16.08 -6.46 2.73
C TRP A 222 -15.05 -7.05 3.69
N GLY A 223 -15.42 -7.21 4.96
CA GLY A 223 -14.53 -7.78 5.99
C GLY A 223 -14.09 -9.18 5.63
N THR A 224 -15.04 -10.08 5.36
CA THR A 224 -14.74 -11.45 4.94
C THR A 224 -13.99 -11.49 3.60
N PHE A 225 -14.33 -10.60 2.65
CA PHE A 225 -13.63 -10.55 1.36
C PHE A 225 -12.14 -10.17 1.53
N VAL A 226 -11.84 -9.11 2.29
CA VAL A 226 -10.45 -8.71 2.56
C VAL A 226 -9.68 -9.80 3.31
N MET A 227 -10.32 -10.47 4.26
CA MET A 227 -9.72 -11.61 4.98
C MET A 227 -9.39 -12.77 4.04
N GLN A 228 -10.28 -13.11 3.12
CA GLN A 228 -10.03 -14.14 2.11
C GLN A 228 -8.84 -13.77 1.22
N CYS A 229 -8.78 -12.51 0.74
CA CYS A 229 -7.63 -12.02 -0.01
C CYS A 229 -6.33 -12.07 0.81
N LEU A 230 -6.36 -11.72 2.09
CA LEU A 230 -5.18 -11.81 2.97
C LEU A 230 -4.67 -13.26 3.06
N VAL A 231 -5.57 -14.21 3.31
CA VAL A 231 -5.25 -15.64 3.41
C VAL A 231 -4.68 -16.16 2.09
N ASP A 232 -5.40 -16.00 0.99
CA ASP A 232 -5.04 -16.60 -0.30
C ASP A 232 -3.72 -16.07 -0.84
N HIS A 233 -3.52 -14.75 -0.78
CA HIS A 233 -2.32 -14.11 -1.31
C HIS A 233 -1.11 -14.35 -0.42
N THR A 234 -1.28 -14.43 0.90
CA THR A 234 -0.17 -14.78 1.81
C THR A 234 0.23 -16.24 1.61
N MET A 235 -0.72 -17.17 1.51
CA MET A 235 -0.41 -18.57 1.20
C MET A 235 0.32 -18.73 -0.13
N ALA A 236 -0.07 -17.98 -1.16
CA ALA A 236 0.62 -18.01 -2.46
C ALA A 236 2.04 -17.43 -2.35
N TRP A 237 2.18 -16.27 -1.70
CA TRP A 237 3.47 -15.60 -1.55
C TRP A 237 4.46 -16.38 -0.69
N GLN A 238 4.03 -17.00 0.41
CA GLN A 238 4.91 -17.80 1.27
C GLN A 238 5.54 -18.99 0.53
N LYS A 239 4.93 -19.46 -0.57
CA LYS A 239 5.46 -20.55 -1.41
C LYS A 239 6.53 -20.08 -2.39
N THR A 240 6.36 -18.89 -3.01
CA THR A 240 7.24 -18.45 -4.10
C THR A 240 8.20 -17.35 -3.69
N ARG A 241 7.86 -16.57 -2.66
CA ARG A 241 8.59 -15.38 -2.19
C ARG A 241 8.83 -14.32 -3.27
N ASP A 242 8.03 -14.35 -4.35
CA ASP A 242 8.07 -13.35 -5.41
C ASP A 242 7.42 -12.03 -4.92
N LYS A 243 6.56 -11.45 -5.76
CA LYS A 243 5.83 -10.24 -5.48
C LYS A 243 4.59 -10.50 -4.64
N TYR A 244 4.51 -9.85 -3.48
CA TYR A 244 3.32 -9.87 -2.64
C TYR A 244 2.20 -9.03 -3.25
N THR A 245 1.00 -9.60 -3.28
CA THR A 245 -0.20 -9.04 -3.92
C THR A 245 -1.40 -8.95 -2.98
N GLY A 246 -1.26 -9.37 -1.73
CA GLY A 246 -2.33 -9.28 -0.74
C GLY A 246 -2.49 -7.88 -0.14
N PRO A 247 -3.46 -7.70 0.77
CA PRO A 247 -3.80 -6.43 1.39
C PRO A 247 -2.80 -6.03 2.49
N ILE A 248 -1.53 -5.80 2.12
CA ILE A 248 -0.46 -5.45 3.09
C ILE A 248 -0.76 -4.16 3.85
N PHE A 249 -1.45 -3.21 3.21
CA PHE A 249 -1.85 -1.95 3.83
C PHE A 249 -2.82 -2.16 5.01
N PHE A 250 -3.74 -3.14 4.89
CA PHE A 250 -4.61 -3.54 5.98
C PHE A 250 -3.81 -4.17 7.13
N LEU A 251 -2.94 -5.14 6.83
CA LEU A 251 -2.17 -5.83 7.85
C LEU A 251 -1.22 -4.88 8.60
N LEU A 252 -0.58 -3.95 7.87
CA LEU A 252 0.23 -2.89 8.47
C LEU A 252 -0.60 -1.99 9.39
N GLY A 253 -1.77 -1.54 8.94
CA GLY A 253 -2.67 -0.71 9.74
C GLY A 253 -3.13 -1.41 11.02
N LEU A 254 -3.49 -2.69 10.91
CA LEU A 254 -3.88 -3.50 12.06
C LEU A 254 -2.73 -3.62 13.08
N TYR A 255 -1.52 -3.90 12.60
CA TYR A 255 -0.35 -4.04 13.45
C TYR A 255 -0.05 -2.75 14.23
N VAL A 256 -0.03 -1.60 13.55
CA VAL A 256 0.27 -0.32 14.23
C VAL A 256 -0.89 0.19 15.12
N ASP A 257 -2.11 -0.31 14.90
CA ASP A 257 -3.23 -0.07 15.82
C ASP A 257 -3.14 -0.93 17.09
N ARG A 258 -2.86 -2.23 16.92
CA ARG A 258 -3.06 -3.25 17.95
C ARG A 258 -1.78 -3.69 18.65
N VAL A 259 -0.60 -3.35 18.15
CA VAL A 259 0.68 -3.71 18.78
C VAL A 259 1.39 -2.47 19.29
N GLU A 260 1.36 -2.30 20.61
CA GLU A 260 2.04 -1.18 21.28
C GLU A 260 3.48 -1.52 21.59
N VAL A 261 4.39 -0.65 21.17
CA VAL A 261 5.83 -0.74 21.39
C VAL A 261 6.26 0.54 22.09
N PHE A 262 6.60 0.42 23.37
CA PHE A 262 6.91 1.51 24.29
C PHE A 262 5.76 2.51 24.49
N LEU A 263 5.57 3.44 23.56
CA LEU A 263 4.57 4.50 23.62
C LEU A 263 3.78 4.54 22.31
N ARG A 264 2.49 4.87 22.38
CA ARG A 264 1.62 5.07 21.21
C ARG A 264 1.82 6.48 20.63
N PRO A 265 2.38 6.63 19.41
CA PRO A 265 2.64 7.95 18.82
C PRO A 265 1.42 8.55 18.10
N VAL A 266 0.38 7.74 17.86
CA VAL A 266 -0.81 8.12 17.11
C VAL A 266 -2.06 7.59 17.82
N ASP A 267 -3.00 8.48 18.11
CA ASP A 267 -4.30 8.10 18.67
C ASP A 267 -5.04 7.15 17.74
N ARG A 268 -5.80 6.22 18.34
CA ARG A 268 -6.61 5.28 17.58
C ARG A 268 -7.80 6.01 16.95
N THR A 269 -7.97 5.83 15.65
CA THR A 269 -9.06 6.44 14.87
C THR A 269 -9.73 5.40 13.97
N ILE A 270 -10.91 5.74 13.42
CA ILE A 270 -11.53 4.98 12.34
C ILE A 270 -11.71 5.92 11.13
N PRO A 271 -11.04 5.67 9.99
CA PRO A 271 -10.06 4.59 9.76
C PRO A 271 -8.78 4.74 10.59
N THR A 272 -8.09 3.63 10.88
CA THR A 272 -6.82 3.63 11.64
C THR A 272 -5.75 4.50 10.99
N MET A 273 -5.63 4.46 9.67
CA MET A 273 -4.47 5.02 8.97
C MET A 273 -4.46 6.55 8.87
N ILE A 274 -5.46 7.28 9.39
CA ILE A 274 -5.54 8.76 9.33
C ILE A 274 -4.24 9.42 9.82
N GLY A 275 -3.76 9.02 11.01
CA GLY A 275 -2.59 9.64 11.64
C GLY A 275 -1.25 9.00 11.28
N TRP A 276 -1.22 7.95 10.46
CA TRP A 276 0.00 7.22 10.11
C TRP A 276 0.58 7.76 8.81
N THR A 277 1.70 8.48 8.90
CA THR A 277 2.48 8.99 7.77
C THR A 277 3.60 8.03 7.38
N SER A 278 4.22 8.21 6.21
CA SER A 278 5.43 7.46 5.84
C SER A 278 6.51 7.57 6.92
N GLU A 279 6.78 8.78 7.41
CA GLU A 279 7.77 9.04 8.47
C GLU A 279 7.50 8.22 9.73
N ARG A 280 6.29 8.30 10.30
CA ARG A 280 5.91 7.56 11.52
C ARG A 280 6.02 6.05 11.36
N LEU A 281 5.66 5.52 10.19
CA LEU A 281 5.75 4.09 9.88
C LEU A 281 7.20 3.62 9.72
N TYR A 282 8.05 4.43 9.10
CA TYR A 282 9.49 4.14 9.01
C TYR A 282 10.18 4.26 10.37
N ASP A 283 9.83 5.27 11.17
CA ASP A 283 10.34 5.41 12.54
C ASP A 283 9.94 4.22 13.40
N ARG A 284 8.70 3.72 13.23
CA ARG A 284 8.25 2.50 13.87
C ARG A 284 9.11 1.29 13.49
N GLN A 285 9.31 1.06 12.18
CA GLN A 285 10.18 -0.03 11.69
C GLN A 285 11.61 0.07 12.24
N LYS A 286 12.22 1.26 12.15
CA LYS A 286 13.60 1.51 12.62
C LYS A 286 13.73 1.30 14.12
N THR A 287 12.75 1.76 14.88
CA THR A 287 12.75 1.65 16.35
C THR A 287 12.68 0.18 16.76
N GLU A 288 11.80 -0.62 16.16
CA GLU A 288 11.73 -2.05 16.46
C GLU A 288 13.03 -2.79 16.12
N ILE A 289 13.56 -2.58 14.91
CA ILE A 289 14.85 -3.20 14.50
C ILE A 289 15.96 -2.84 15.48
N LYS A 290 16.05 -1.57 15.90
CA LYS A 290 17.06 -1.10 16.85
C LYS A 290 16.92 -1.74 18.24
N HIS A 291 15.72 -2.09 18.67
CA HIS A 291 15.44 -2.57 20.05
C HIS A 291 15.23 -4.09 20.14
N GLY A 292 15.73 -4.87 19.19
CA GLY A 292 15.75 -6.33 19.30
C GLY A 292 15.07 -7.08 18.15
N GLY A 293 14.49 -6.36 17.18
CA GLY A 293 13.86 -6.95 15.99
C GLY A 293 12.41 -6.54 15.82
N LEU A 294 11.85 -6.90 14.66
CA LEU A 294 10.46 -6.65 14.31
C LEU A 294 9.53 -7.60 15.05
N GLY A 295 8.32 -7.13 15.38
CA GLY A 295 7.30 -7.96 16.02
C GLY A 295 7.31 -7.96 17.54
N GLY A 296 8.16 -7.13 18.15
CA GLY A 296 8.10 -6.89 19.60
C GLY A 296 6.89 -6.04 19.95
N GLY A 297 6.40 -6.15 21.18
CA GLY A 297 5.29 -5.34 21.70
C GLY A 297 4.26 -6.17 22.44
N HIS A 298 3.15 -5.54 22.83
CA HIS A 298 2.01 -6.23 23.43
C HIS A 298 0.74 -5.95 22.64
N VAL A 299 -0.11 -6.96 22.51
CA VAL A 299 -1.41 -6.82 21.85
C VAL A 299 -2.38 -6.10 22.77
N VAL A 300 -2.92 -4.96 22.31
CA VAL A 300 -3.98 -4.24 23.00
C VAL A 300 -5.36 -4.70 22.54
N GLU A 301 -6.40 -4.36 23.30
CA GLU A 301 -7.79 -4.71 22.96
C GLU A 301 -8.29 -4.06 21.66
N ARG A 302 -9.33 -4.65 21.08
CA ARG A 302 -10.03 -4.09 19.91
C ARG A 302 -10.58 -2.71 20.21
N PHE A 303 -10.74 -1.91 19.16
CA PHE A 303 -11.45 -0.65 19.28
C PHE A 303 -12.87 -0.95 19.78
N ALA A 304 -13.28 -0.35 20.89
CA ALA A 304 -14.64 -0.52 21.40
C ALA A 304 -15.60 0.14 20.42
N LEU A 305 -16.16 -0.66 19.49
CA LEU A 305 -17.11 -0.16 18.53
C LEU A 305 -18.38 0.31 19.26
N PRO A 306 -18.92 1.51 18.95
CA PRO A 306 -20.24 1.89 19.44
C PRO A 306 -21.28 0.82 19.06
N GLY A 307 -22.24 0.60 19.95
CA GLY A 307 -23.18 -0.54 19.93
C GLY A 307 -23.89 -0.94 18.61
N PRO A 308 -24.10 -0.08 17.60
CA PRO A 308 -24.66 -0.52 16.32
C PRO A 308 -23.79 -1.51 15.54
N LEU A 309 -22.47 -1.53 15.75
CA LEU A 309 -21.55 -2.42 15.03
C LEU A 309 -21.29 -3.76 15.75
N GLN A 310 -21.75 -3.91 17.00
CA GLN A 310 -21.56 -5.14 17.79
C GLN A 310 -22.67 -6.18 17.57
N ARG A 311 -23.86 -5.76 17.10
CA ARG A 311 -25.07 -6.62 17.11
C ARG A 311 -25.18 -7.63 15.97
N GLU A 312 -24.33 -7.59 14.95
CA GLU A 312 -24.47 -8.49 13.78
C GLU A 312 -23.57 -9.74 13.82
N GLY A 313 -22.72 -9.91 14.86
CA GLY A 313 -21.83 -11.07 14.99
C GLY A 313 -22.33 -12.20 15.91
N ALA A 314 -23.36 -11.96 16.74
CA ALA A 314 -23.78 -12.89 17.80
C ALA A 314 -25.08 -13.65 17.48
N GLY A 315 -25.27 -14.04 16.22
CA GLY A 315 -26.52 -14.61 15.71
C GLY A 315 -26.45 -16.05 15.22
N VAL A 316 -25.47 -16.87 15.62
CA VAL A 316 -25.49 -18.32 15.31
C VAL A 316 -24.94 -19.13 16.49
N ALA A 317 -25.71 -19.22 17.57
CA ALA A 317 -25.61 -20.34 18.50
C ALA A 317 -26.99 -20.58 19.14
N GLN A 318 -27.36 -21.86 19.20
CA GLN A 318 -28.60 -22.43 19.75
C GLN A 318 -29.85 -22.34 18.87
N ARG A 319 -30.06 -23.42 18.09
CA ARG A 319 -31.32 -24.19 18.09
C ARG A 319 -31.11 -25.53 17.39
N THR A 320 -30.72 -26.55 18.16
CA THR A 320 -31.14 -27.94 17.90
C THR A 320 -31.51 -28.54 19.23
N GLY A 321 -32.81 -28.50 19.53
CA GLY A 321 -33.42 -29.23 20.62
C GLY A 321 -33.77 -30.65 20.17
N ALA A 322 -33.52 -31.57 21.09
CA ALA A 322 -34.30 -32.76 21.42
C ALA A 322 -35.27 -33.34 20.35
N ALA A 323 -35.01 -34.60 20.00
CA ALA A 323 -36.02 -35.64 19.97
C ALA A 323 -35.51 -36.81 20.83
#